data_AF-A0A955FWJ1-F1
#
_entry.id   AF-A0A955FWJ1-F1
#
_cell.length_a   1.000
_cell.length_b   1.000
_cell.length_c   1.000
_cell.angle_alpha   90.00
_cell.angle_beta   90.00
_cell.angle_gamma   90.00
#
_symmetry.space_group_name_H-M   'P 1'
#
loop_
_entity.id
_entity.type
_entity.pdbx_description
1 polymer ?
#
loop_
_entity_poly.entity_id
_entity_poly.type
_entity_poly.pdbx_seq_one_letter_code
_entity_poly.pdbx_strand_id
1 'polypeptide(L)' 'MSNVLIAFLVSISATAWIYNKFMRSTGGNTKNAVISAAVAGIAIFIFMLLVLMLIVSWL' A
#
# COMPACT_ATOMS: atom_id res chain seq x y z
N MET A 1 9.56 5.87 16.78
CA MET A 1 8.74 6.34 15.64
C MET A 1 7.40 5.63 15.68
N SER A 2 6.31 6.23 15.16
CA SER A 2 5.00 5.58 15.16
C SER A 2 4.94 4.45 14.12
N ASN A 3 4.61 3.22 14.55
CA ASN A 3 4.43 2.07 13.65
C ASN A 3 3.37 2.36 12.56
N VAL A 4 2.32 3.11 12.94
CA VAL A 4 1.27 3.56 12.02
C VAL A 4 1.85 4.44 10.92
N LEU A 5 2.74 5.37 11.27
CA LEU A 5 3.39 6.25 10.30
C LEU A 5 4.27 5.46 9.33
N ILE A 6 5.03 4.48 9.81
CA ILE A 6 5.89 3.64 8.97
C ILE A 6 5.02 2.80 8.01
N ALA A 7 3.99 2.12 8.51
CA ALA A 7 3.07 1.35 7.69
C ALA A 7 2.38 2.23 6.62
N PHE A 8 2.02 3.47 6.98
CA PHE A 8 1.39 4.42 6.08
C PHE A 8 2.32 4.84 4.94
N LEU A 9 3.58 5.20 5.24
CA LEU A 9 4.57 5.58 4.23
C LEU A 9 4.89 4.44 3.25
N VAL A 10 4.99 3.21 3.77
CA VAL A 10 5.16 2.00 2.95
C VAL A 10 3.95 1.80 2.03
N SER A 11 2.73 1.88 2.58
CA SER A 11 1.50 1.73 1.81
C SER A 11 1.37 2.77 0.71
N ILE A 12 1.63 4.06 0.98
CA ILE A 12 1.57 5.11 -0.05
C ILE A 12 2.57 4.86 -1.18
N SER A 13 3.80 4.49 -0.84
CA SER A 13 4.84 4.23 -1.82
C SER A 13 4.47 3.04 -2.73
N ALA A 14 3.97 1.96 -2.12
CA ALA A 14 3.49 0.80 -2.85
C ALA A 14 2.25 1.11 -3.71
N THR A 15 1.30 1.88 -3.17
CA THR A 15 0.09 2.31 -3.89
C THR A 15 0.45 3.10 -5.15
N ALA A 16 1.39 4.04 -5.05
CA ALA A 16 1.86 4.83 -6.18
C ALA A 16 2.54 3.95 -7.26
N TRP A 17 3.34 2.97 -6.84
CA TRP A 17 3.94 2.00 -7.77
C TRP A 17 2.88 1.14 -8.47
N ILE A 18 1.90 0.62 -7.72
CA ILE A 18 0.79 -0.18 -8.25
C ILE A 18 -0.02 0.63 -9.25
N TYR A 19 -0.39 1.87 -8.90
CA TYR A 19 -1.10 2.76 -9.81
C TYR A 19 -0.35 2.95 -11.13
N ASN A 20 0.94 3.27 -11.08
CA ASN A 20 1.77 3.42 -12.27
C ASN A 20 1.86 2.12 -13.09
N LYS A 21 1.93 0.96 -12.42
CA LYS A 21 1.94 -0.33 -13.11
C LYS A 21 0.62 -0.57 -13.84
N PHE A 22 -0.52 -0.36 -13.19
CA PHE A 22 -1.83 -0.54 -13.81
C PHE A 22 -2.11 0.47 -14.92
N MET A 23 -1.68 1.73 -14.77
CA MET A 23 -1.77 2.73 -15.84
C MET A 23 -1.01 2.29 -17.09
N ARG A 24 0.18 1.71 -16.95
CA ARG A 24 0.98 1.20 -18.07
C ARG A 24 0.40 -0.08 -18.67
N SER A 25 -0.11 -1.00 -17.84
CA SER A 25 -0.66 -2.29 -18.31
C SER A 25 -2.02 -2.15 -18.98
N THR A 26 -2.85 -1.20 -18.56
CA THR A 26 -4.24 -1.04 -19.05
C THR A 26 -4.37 -0.03 -20.19
N GLY A 27 -3.27 0.56 -20.66
CA GLY A 27 -3.29 1.55 -21.73
C GLY A 27 -3.93 2.88 -21.33
N GLY A 28 -3.83 3.28 -20.06
CA GLY A 28 -4.40 4.54 -19.57
C GLY A 28 -5.83 4.47 -19.02
N ASN A 29 -6.30 3.27 -18.62
CA ASN A 29 -7.59 3.16 -17.92
C ASN A 29 -7.44 3.60 -16.45
N THR A 30 -7.57 4.90 -16.23
CA THR A 30 -7.44 5.52 -14.91
C THR A 30 -8.43 4.98 -13.88
N LYS A 31 -9.68 4.70 -14.28
CA LYS A 31 -10.71 4.23 -13.34
C LYS A 31 -10.32 2.90 -12.70
N ASN A 32 -9.93 1.92 -13.53
CA ASN A 32 -9.51 0.63 -13.02
C ASN A 32 -8.19 0.73 -12.27
N ALA A 33 -7.23 1.54 -12.75
CA ALA A 33 -5.95 1.73 -12.09
C ALA A 33 -6.08 2.33 -10.68
N VAL A 34 -6.95 3.34 -10.50
CA VAL A 34 -7.20 3.94 -9.18
C VAL A 34 -7.86 2.94 -8.24
N ILE A 35 -8.90 2.22 -8.68
CA ILE A 35 -9.61 1.26 -7.82
C ILE A 35 -8.66 0.14 -7.39
N SER A 36 -7.90 -0.44 -8.33
CA SER A 36 -6.94 -1.50 -8.03
C SER A 36 -5.83 -1.01 -7.09
N ALA A 37 -5.29 0.18 -7.32
CA ALA A 37 -4.25 0.75 -6.45
C ALA A 37 -4.77 1.05 -5.05
N ALA A 38 -5.99 1.60 -4.92
CA ALA A 38 -6.57 1.92 -3.62
C ALA A 38 -6.83 0.66 -2.78
N VAL A 39 -7.43 -0.38 -3.38
CA VAL A 39 -7.68 -1.65 -2.69
C VAL A 39 -6.37 -2.31 -2.27
N ALA A 40 -5.38 -2.37 -3.16
CA ALA A 40 -4.08 -2.94 -2.83
C ALA A 40 -3.33 -2.12 -1.77
N GLY A 41 -3.42 -0.78 -1.82
CA GLY A 41 -2.82 0.13 -0.84
C GLY A 41 -3.32 -0.10 0.57
N ILE A 42 -4.65 -0.23 0.73
CA ILE A 42 -5.28 -0.54 2.02
C ILE A 42 -4.82 -1.91 2.53
N ALA A 43 -4.80 -2.93 1.65
CA ALA A 43 -4.33 -4.26 2.02
C ALA A 43 -2.87 -4.25 2.50
N ILE A 44 -1.99 -3.53 1.80
CA ILE A 44 -0.57 -3.38 2.17
C ILE A 44 -0.42 -2.62 3.49
N PHE A 45 -1.23 -1.57 3.72
CA PHE A 45 -1.22 -0.83 4.98
C PHE A 45 -1.55 -1.73 6.16
N ILE A 46 -2.66 -2.47 6.07
CA ILE A 46 -3.12 -3.38 7.14
C ILE A 46 -2.07 -4.46 7.36
N PHE A 47 -1.58 -5.09 6.30
CA PHE A 47 -0.54 -6.11 6.38
C PHE A 47 0.71 -5.59 7.08
N MET A 48 1.22 -4.42 6.66
CA MET A 48 2.45 -3.89 7.23
C MET A 48 2.28 -3.41 8.67
N LEU A 49 1.11 -2.88 9.01
CA LEU A 49 0.77 -2.53 10.39
C LEU A 49 0.73 -3.75 11.30
N LEU A 50 0.12 -4.85 10.84
CA LEU A 50 0.12 -6.13 11.57
C LEU A 50 1.53 -6.67 11.77
N VAL A 51 2.38 -6.61 10.73
CA VAL A 51 3.80 -7.03 10.83
C VAL A 51 4.55 -6.19 11.85
N LEU A 52 4.41 -4.87 11.83
CA LEU A 52 5.10 -3.98 12.77
C LEU A 52 4.57 -4.12 14.20
N MET A 53 3.25 -4.33 14.38
CA MET A 53 2.66 -4.62 15.68
C MET A 53 3.18 -5.94 16.24
N LEU A 54 3.27 -6.98 15.41
CA LEU A 54 3.86 -8.25 15.79
C LEU A 54 5.33 -8.05 16.18
N ILE A 55 6.15 -7.39 15.38
CA ILE A 55 7.57 -7.22 15.74
C ILE A 55 7.74 -6.52 17.10
N VAL A 56 6.96 -5.46 17.35
CA VAL A 56 7.06 -4.70 18.61
C VAL A 56 6.53 -5.48 19.81
N SER A 57 5.55 -6.37 19.66
CA SER A 57 5.03 -7.12 20.82
C SER A 57 5.95 -8.25 21.29
N TRP A 58 6.95 -8.64 20.50
CA TRP A 58 7.91 -9.70 20.81
C TRP A 58 9.30 -9.17 21.22
N LEU A 59 9.46 -7.84 21.24
CA LEU A 59 10.66 -7.12 21.70
C LEU A 59 10.40 -6.51 23.08
#